data_AF-A0A841DZV3-F1
#
_entry.id   AF-A0A841DZV3-F1
#
_cell.length_a   1.000
_cell.length_b   1.000
_cell.length_c   1.000
_cell.angle_alpha   90.00
_cell.angle_beta   90.00
_cell.angle_gamma   90.00
#
_symmetry.space_group_name_H-M   'P 1'
#
loop_
_entity.id
_entity.type
_entity.pdbx_description
1 polymer ?
#
loop_
_entity_poly.entity_id
_entity_poly.type
_entity_poly.pdbx_seq_one_letter_code
_entity_poly.pdbx_strand_id
1 'polypeptide(L)'
;MKTSDIDAAIRALKPSTTGTEVGAAAWTQLSRDITMLSPEEEPRPTTASGWRGFQLAGSGKQRLALASAFSLLIAGVVAASVVTGPGQTQARALSFTREGDSVIVRVIDPDADPARYNAEFRAMGLPVTVTVIPLSPTAIAQFAGYSVPQNEAGKIRVLEPGEKCSGTLTAADPGCQSGLEIARNLKGATIVEFGRATKNGETYYHRPR
;
A
#
# COMPACT_ATOMS: atom_id res chain seq x y z
N MET A 1 13.38 -36.74 -22.34
CA MET A 1 12.38 -36.01 -23.14
C MET A 1 13.11 -35.29 -24.25
N LYS A 2 12.76 -35.52 -25.52
CA LYS A 2 13.48 -35.01 -26.70
C LYS A 2 12.92 -33.63 -27.08
N THR A 3 13.80 -32.64 -27.21
CA THR A 3 13.52 -31.23 -27.58
C THR A 3 13.47 -30.98 -29.09
N SER A 4 13.36 -32.03 -29.91
CA SER A 4 13.50 -31.95 -31.37
C SER A 4 12.51 -31.00 -32.04
N ASP A 5 11.34 -30.83 -31.45
CA ASP A 5 10.27 -30.02 -32.03
C ASP A 5 10.50 -28.51 -31.79
N ILE A 6 11.17 -28.16 -30.70
CA ILE A 6 11.56 -26.77 -30.40
C ILE A 6 12.67 -26.33 -31.36
N ASP A 7 13.68 -27.19 -31.58
CA ASP A 7 14.78 -26.89 -32.51
C ASP A 7 14.32 -26.80 -33.96
N ALA A 8 13.28 -27.56 -34.35
CA ALA A 8 12.66 -27.47 -35.66
C ALA A 8 11.86 -26.16 -35.84
N ALA A 9 11.11 -25.75 -34.81
CA ALA A 9 10.36 -24.50 -34.83
C ALA A 9 11.28 -23.26 -34.90
N ILE A 10 12.39 -23.25 -34.15
CA ILE A 10 13.37 -22.16 -34.17
C ILE A 10 14.01 -22.03 -35.56
N ARG A 11 14.30 -23.15 -36.23
CA ARG A 11 14.91 -23.16 -37.57
C ARG A 11 13.98 -22.66 -38.68
N ALA A 12 12.66 -22.72 -38.45
CA ALA A 12 11.64 -22.24 -39.39
C ALA A 12 11.38 -20.73 -39.26
N LEU A 13 11.80 -20.09 -38.17
CA LEU A 13 11.73 -18.64 -38.01
C LEU A 13 12.82 -17.99 -38.86
N LYS A 14 12.43 -17.40 -39.99
CA LYS A 14 13.32 -16.48 -40.72
C LYS A 14 13.48 -15.22 -39.87
N PRO A 15 14.70 -14.81 -39.50
CA PRO A 15 14.89 -13.49 -38.90
C PRO A 15 14.40 -12.46 -39.92
N SER A 16 13.37 -11.72 -39.56
CA SER A 16 12.90 -10.57 -40.32
C SER A 16 14.03 -9.55 -40.37
N THR A 17 14.72 -9.49 -41.51
CA THR A 17 15.79 -8.51 -41.82
C THR A 17 15.25 -7.10 -42.10
N THR A 18 13.98 -6.82 -41.77
CA THR A 18 13.46 -5.46 -41.61
C THR A 18 13.95 -4.89 -40.28
N GLY A 19 15.27 -4.73 -40.17
CA GLY A 19 15.91 -4.04 -39.08
C GLY A 19 15.68 -2.54 -39.24
N THR A 20 14.56 -2.04 -38.72
CA THR A 20 14.56 -0.67 -38.24
C THR A 20 15.52 -0.67 -37.04
N GLU A 21 16.77 -0.27 -37.25
CA GLU A 21 17.70 -0.08 -36.15
C GLU A 21 17.02 0.84 -35.15
N VAL A 22 16.70 0.29 -33.98
CA VAL A 22 16.11 1.07 -32.89
C VAL A 22 17.22 2.03 -32.43
N GLY A 23 17.15 3.28 -32.89
CA GLY A 23 18.16 4.28 -32.59
C GLY A 23 18.29 4.51 -31.09
N ALA A 24 19.46 4.95 -30.63
CA ALA A 24 19.72 5.21 -29.21
C ALA A 24 18.69 6.18 -28.58
N ALA A 25 18.15 7.12 -29.37
CA ALA A 25 17.08 8.01 -28.94
C ALA A 25 15.74 7.26 -28.68
N ALA A 26 15.39 6.29 -29.53
CA ALA A 26 14.20 5.46 -29.33
C ALA A 26 14.34 4.55 -28.10
N TRP A 27 15.54 4.00 -27.87
CA TRP A 27 15.85 3.27 -26.64
C TRP A 27 15.74 4.15 -25.39
N THR A 28 16.26 5.37 -25.45
CA THR A 28 16.20 6.31 -24.33
C THR A 28 14.75 6.71 -24.05
N GLN A 29 13.96 6.96 -25.10
CA GLN A 29 12.55 7.29 -24.97
C GLN A 29 11.74 6.12 -24.40
N LEU A 30 11.92 4.91 -24.90
CA LEU A 30 11.27 3.71 -24.36
C LEU A 30 11.64 3.46 -22.89
N SER A 31 12.93 3.60 -22.52
CA SER A 31 13.35 3.45 -21.12
C SER A 31 12.71 4.49 -20.20
N ARG A 32 12.53 5.70 -20.72
CA ARG A 32 11.89 6.79 -19.98
C ARG A 32 10.40 6.53 -19.85
N ASP A 33 9.74 6.11 -20.91
CA ASP A 33 8.31 5.82 -20.92
C ASP A 33 7.97 4.65 -19.98
N ILE A 34 8.79 3.58 -19.95
CA ILE A 34 8.62 2.47 -18.99
C ILE A 34 8.77 2.95 -17.53
N THR A 35 9.67 3.91 -17.28
CA THR A 35 9.94 4.43 -15.93
C THR A 35 8.94 5.51 -15.51
N MET A 36 8.30 6.19 -16.48
CA MET A 36 7.33 7.27 -16.28
C MET A 36 5.87 6.82 -16.40
N LEU A 37 5.57 5.51 -16.42
CA LEU A 37 4.22 5.03 -16.14
C LEU A 37 3.89 5.33 -14.66
N SER A 38 3.63 6.60 -14.38
CA SER A 38 2.62 7.00 -13.40
C SER A 38 1.36 6.22 -13.75
N PRO A 39 0.63 5.69 -12.76
CA PRO A 39 -0.68 5.12 -12.99
C PRO A 39 -1.66 6.26 -13.31
N GLU A 40 -1.53 6.87 -14.48
CA GLU A 40 -2.52 7.81 -15.00
C GLU A 40 -3.58 6.99 -15.75
N GLU A 41 -4.61 6.67 -14.97
CA GLU A 41 -5.97 7.01 -15.33
C GLU A 41 -6.51 6.37 -16.63
N GLU A 42 -7.14 5.20 -16.46
CA GLU A 42 -8.15 4.75 -17.42
C GLU A 42 -9.14 5.89 -17.71
N PRO A 43 -9.43 6.19 -18.98
CA PRO A 43 -10.41 7.22 -19.32
C PRO A 43 -11.79 6.78 -18.83
N ARG A 44 -12.29 7.41 -17.77
CA ARG A 44 -13.68 7.26 -17.35
C ARG A 44 -14.57 7.72 -18.50
N PRO A 45 -15.56 6.91 -18.92
CA PRO A 45 -16.57 7.40 -19.86
C PRO A 45 -17.39 8.50 -19.18
N THR A 46 -17.26 9.71 -19.71
CA THR A 46 -18.14 10.84 -19.45
C THR A 46 -19.48 10.56 -20.13
N THR A 47 -20.53 10.28 -19.37
CA THR A 47 -21.90 10.59 -19.81
C THR A 47 -22.69 11.25 -18.69
N ALA A 48 -23.14 12.46 -19.02
CA ALA A 48 -23.90 13.34 -18.18
C ALA A 48 -25.40 13.04 -18.24
N SER A 49 -26.10 13.63 -17.26
CA SER A 49 -27.48 14.13 -17.32
C SER A 49 -28.62 13.13 -17.05
N GLY A 50 -29.36 13.43 -15.98
CA GLY A 50 -30.58 12.74 -15.60
C GLY A 50 -31.29 13.41 -14.42
N TRP A 51 -31.43 14.73 -14.47
CA TRP A 51 -32.21 15.52 -13.51
C TRP A 51 -33.70 15.33 -13.85
N ARG A 52 -34.48 14.65 -13.00
CA ARG A 52 -35.95 14.65 -12.98
C ARG A 52 -36.45 13.88 -11.76
N GLY A 53 -37.30 14.50 -10.94
CA GLY A 53 -38.10 13.75 -9.96
C GLY A 53 -38.43 14.47 -8.67
N PHE A 54 -39.01 15.66 -8.77
CA PHE A 54 -39.71 16.32 -7.68
C PHE A 54 -40.95 15.48 -7.31
N GLN A 55 -41.04 14.94 -6.09
CA GLN A 55 -42.32 14.54 -5.50
C GLN A 55 -42.38 14.92 -4.02
N LEU A 56 -43.06 16.05 -3.80
CA LEU A 56 -43.79 16.38 -2.58
C LEU A 56 -44.91 15.35 -2.38
N ALA A 57 -45.05 14.82 -1.16
CA ALA A 57 -46.33 14.63 -0.45
C ALA A 57 -46.10 13.75 0.77
N GLY A 58 -46.65 14.15 1.93
CA GLY A 58 -46.71 13.23 3.07
C GLY A 58 -46.80 13.90 4.44
N SER A 59 -47.83 14.71 4.64
CA SER A 59 -48.31 15.17 5.95
C SER A 59 -48.53 14.00 6.92
N GLY A 60 -47.99 14.11 8.15
CA GLY A 60 -48.29 13.17 9.23
C GLY A 60 -47.74 13.61 10.58
N LYS A 61 -48.51 14.42 11.31
CA LYS A 61 -48.33 14.61 12.75
C LYS A 61 -48.53 13.26 13.45
N GLN A 62 -47.70 12.91 14.42
CA GLN A 62 -48.10 12.62 15.82
C GLN A 62 -47.14 11.70 16.60
N ARG A 63 -46.92 12.14 17.85
CA ARG A 63 -46.70 11.39 19.11
C ARG A 63 -45.28 10.99 19.50
N LEU A 64 -44.82 11.69 20.54
CA LEU A 64 -44.02 11.14 21.63
C LEU A 64 -44.50 9.73 22.02
N ALA A 65 -43.55 8.81 22.13
CA ALA A 65 -43.61 7.70 23.06
C ALA A 65 -42.21 7.47 23.63
N LEU A 66 -42.03 7.89 24.87
CA LEU A 66 -41.01 7.36 25.78
C LEU A 66 -41.36 5.90 26.07
N ALA A 67 -40.49 4.97 25.71
CA ALA A 67 -40.46 3.64 26.30
C ALA A 67 -39.05 3.06 26.20
N SER A 68 -38.41 3.03 27.36
CA SER A 68 -37.16 2.32 27.64
C SER A 68 -37.32 0.82 27.47
N ALA A 69 -36.41 0.20 26.72
CA ALA A 69 -36.12 -1.23 26.87
C ALA A 69 -34.60 -1.43 26.71
N PHE A 70 -33.96 -1.75 27.84
CA PHE A 70 -32.58 -2.22 27.92
C PHE A 70 -32.41 -3.45 27.02
N SER A 71 -31.60 -3.32 25.96
CA SER A 71 -30.99 -4.46 25.28
C SER A 71 -29.49 -4.30 25.38
N LEU A 72 -28.90 -4.92 26.40
CA LEU A 72 -27.47 -5.17 26.52
C LEU A 72 -27.07 -6.14 25.40
N LEU A 73 -26.67 -5.59 24.26
CA LEU A 73 -25.86 -6.31 23.29
C LEU A 73 -24.54 -5.55 23.13
N ILE A 74 -23.51 -6.24 23.59
CA ILE A 74 -22.10 -5.90 23.68
C ILE A 74 -21.68 -5.04 22.48
N ALA A 75 -21.61 -3.73 22.70
CA ALA A 75 -20.96 -2.81 21.79
C ALA A 75 -19.45 -3.01 21.93
N GLY A 76 -18.89 -3.91 21.13
CA GLY A 76 -17.47 -3.94 20.85
C GLY A 76 -17.08 -2.68 20.08
N VAL A 77 -16.95 -1.56 20.80
CA VAL A 77 -16.36 -0.35 20.25
C VAL A 77 -14.87 -0.62 20.11
N VAL A 78 -14.45 -1.05 18.93
CA VAL A 78 -13.05 -0.92 18.50
C VAL A 78 -12.81 0.58 18.37
N ALA A 79 -12.39 1.20 19.46
CA ALA A 79 -11.95 2.58 19.47
C ALA A 79 -10.67 2.66 18.64
N ALA A 80 -10.81 2.92 17.34
CA ALA A 80 -9.74 3.37 16.45
C ALA A 80 -9.26 4.74 16.95
N SER A 81 -8.48 4.74 18.02
CA SER A 81 -7.81 5.91 18.56
C SER A 81 -6.64 6.20 17.64
N VAL A 82 -6.91 6.94 16.56
CA VAL A 82 -5.87 7.64 15.83
C VAL A 82 -5.28 8.64 16.82
N VAL A 83 -4.17 8.27 17.48
CA VAL A 83 -3.48 9.15 18.42
C VAL A 83 -2.86 10.28 17.62
N THR A 84 -3.60 11.37 17.44
CA THR A 84 -3.10 12.67 16.99
C THR A 84 -2.70 13.47 18.22
N GLY A 85 -1.44 13.32 18.65
CA GLY A 85 -0.89 14.16 19.72
C GLY A 85 -0.91 15.65 19.30
N PRO A 86 -1.25 16.58 20.21
CA PRO A 86 -1.23 18.01 19.93
C PRO A 86 0.20 18.45 19.62
N GLY A 87 0.46 18.95 18.41
CA GLY A 87 1.78 19.43 17.96
C GLY A 87 2.23 18.94 16.58
N GLN A 88 1.45 18.12 15.86
CA GLN A 88 1.83 17.65 14.53
C GLN A 88 1.34 18.58 13.41
N THR A 89 2.08 19.67 13.18
CA THR A 89 1.95 20.51 11.96
C THR A 89 2.68 19.90 10.76
N GLN A 90 3.20 18.68 10.90
CA GLN A 90 3.96 17.96 9.88
C GLN A 90 3.12 16.77 9.35
N ALA A 91 2.93 16.68 8.04
CA ALA A 91 2.13 15.64 7.36
C ALA A 91 2.65 14.21 7.60
N ARG A 92 2.04 13.42 8.47
CA ARG A 92 2.56 12.09 8.88
C ARG A 92 2.92 11.17 7.72
N ALA A 93 3.97 10.36 7.91
CA ALA A 93 4.38 9.32 6.97
C ALA A 93 3.71 7.96 7.26
N LEU A 94 3.37 7.72 8.52
CA LEU A 94 2.76 6.49 9.01
C LEU A 94 1.47 6.76 9.78
N SER A 95 0.53 5.83 9.66
CA SER A 95 -0.59 5.72 10.59
C SER A 95 -0.40 4.51 11.49
N PHE A 96 -0.81 4.64 12.75
CA PHE A 96 -0.70 3.60 13.76
C PHE A 96 -2.07 3.34 14.36
N THR A 97 -2.52 2.09 14.29
CA THR A 97 -3.80 1.64 14.86
C THR A 97 -3.51 0.50 15.83
N ARG A 98 -3.97 0.62 17.08
CA ARG A 98 -3.83 -0.47 18.06
C ARG A 98 -4.94 -1.48 17.85
N GLU A 99 -4.57 -2.76 17.81
CA GLU A 99 -5.50 -3.88 17.66
C GLU A 99 -5.07 -5.01 18.59
N GLY A 100 -5.73 -5.12 19.75
CA GLY A 100 -5.36 -6.09 20.79
C GLY A 100 -3.90 -5.91 21.24
N ASP A 101 -3.11 -6.97 21.08
CA ASP A 101 -1.68 -7.02 21.43
C ASP A 101 -0.75 -6.58 20.28
N SER A 102 -1.33 -6.13 19.17
CA SER A 102 -0.61 -5.66 17.99
C SER A 102 -0.79 -4.16 17.73
N VAL A 103 0.14 -3.59 16.99
CA VAL A 103 0.02 -2.29 16.33
C VAL A 103 0.03 -2.54 14.83
N ILE A 104 -1.03 -2.10 14.16
CA ILE A 104 -1.13 -2.05 12.72
C ILE A 104 -0.53 -0.72 12.26
N VAL A 105 0.49 -0.80 11.42
CA VAL A 105 1.18 0.35 10.84
C VAL A 105 0.86 0.42 9.38
N ARG A 106 0.43 1.59 8.88
CA ARG A 106 0.24 1.84 7.44
C ARG A 106 1.13 2.95 6.96
N VAL A 107 1.56 2.83 5.73
CA VAL A 107 2.23 3.91 5.02
C VAL A 107 1.15 4.81 4.42
N ILE A 108 1.19 6.10 4.75
CA ILE A 108 0.27 7.12 4.22
C ILE A 108 0.98 8.09 3.26
N ASP A 109 2.31 8.23 3.40
CA ASP A 109 3.17 8.93 2.47
C ASP A 109 4.30 7.97 2.08
N PRO A 110 4.26 7.33 0.90
CA PRO A 110 5.29 6.39 0.44
C PRO A 110 6.57 7.08 -0.03
N ASP A 111 6.54 8.40 -0.24
CA ASP A 111 7.69 9.18 -0.71
C ASP A 111 8.38 9.96 0.43
N ALA A 112 7.96 9.71 1.67
CA ALA A 112 8.53 10.36 2.84
C ALA A 112 10.03 10.03 3.02
N ASP A 113 10.75 11.00 3.58
CA ASP A 113 12.17 10.81 3.92
C ASP A 113 12.34 9.65 4.92
N PRO A 114 13.32 8.74 4.75
CA PRO A 114 13.56 7.63 5.67
C PRO A 114 13.70 8.03 7.14
N ALA A 115 14.31 9.18 7.43
CA ALA A 115 14.45 9.69 8.79
C ALA A 115 13.09 9.98 9.44
N ARG A 116 12.08 10.31 8.63
CA ARG A 116 10.72 10.57 9.09
C ARG A 116 10.01 9.31 9.54
N TYR A 117 10.05 8.24 8.74
CA TYR A 117 9.52 6.93 9.18
C TYR A 117 10.14 6.51 10.51
N ASN A 118 11.47 6.62 10.59
CA ASN A 118 12.24 6.28 11.79
C ASN A 118 11.87 7.13 13.01
N ALA A 119 11.62 8.42 12.82
CA ALA A 119 11.16 9.30 13.88
C ALA A 119 9.77 8.91 14.39
N GLU A 120 8.85 8.56 13.50
CA GLU A 120 7.49 8.17 13.85
C GLU A 120 7.43 6.81 14.57
N PHE A 121 8.21 5.80 14.13
CA PHE A 121 8.35 4.54 14.86
C PHE A 121 8.92 4.74 16.26
N ARG A 122 9.95 5.59 16.39
CA ARG A 122 10.55 5.92 17.68
C ARG A 122 9.58 6.64 18.61
N ALA A 123 8.77 7.56 18.08
CA ALA A 123 7.73 8.26 18.84
C ALA A 123 6.66 7.29 19.38
N MET A 124 6.45 6.17 18.70
CA MET A 124 5.56 5.09 19.13
C MET A 124 6.23 4.06 20.06
N GLY A 125 7.51 4.25 20.40
CA GLY A 125 8.27 3.35 21.26
C GLY A 125 8.60 1.99 20.61
N LEU A 126 8.51 1.89 19.29
CA LEU A 126 8.81 0.67 18.55
C LEU A 126 10.29 0.66 18.15
N PRO A 127 11.04 -0.44 18.38
CA PRO A 127 12.48 -0.52 18.07
C PRO A 127 12.72 -0.85 16.59
N VAL A 128 12.02 -0.16 15.70
CA VAL A 128 12.02 -0.40 14.25
C VAL A 128 12.81 0.68 13.54
N THR A 129 13.72 0.25 12.66
CA THR A 129 14.44 1.10 11.72
C THR A 129 14.01 0.75 10.30
N VAL A 130 13.53 1.73 9.56
CA VAL A 130 13.18 1.62 8.14
C VAL A 130 14.40 1.97 7.29
N THR A 131 14.75 1.03 6.41
CA THR A 131 15.72 1.21 5.34
C THR A 131 14.96 1.26 4.02
N VAL A 132 15.23 2.28 3.20
CA VAL A 132 14.55 2.44 1.91
C VAL A 132 15.45 1.93 0.80
N ILE A 133 14.93 0.99 0.00
CA ILE A 133 15.68 0.31 -1.06
C ILE A 133 15.01 0.49 -2.44
N PRO A 134 15.77 0.57 -3.54
CA PRO A 134 15.21 0.67 -4.89
C PRO A 134 14.58 -0.66 -5.31
N LEU A 135 13.29 -0.66 -5.66
CA LEU A 135 12.57 -1.86 -6.12
C LEU A 135 12.07 -1.72 -7.56
N SER A 136 11.66 -2.86 -8.13
CA SER A 136 10.97 -2.91 -9.41
C SER A 136 9.66 -2.11 -9.38
N PRO A 137 9.18 -1.55 -10.50
CA PRO A 137 7.95 -0.75 -10.56
C PRO A 137 6.73 -1.40 -9.90
N THR A 138 6.59 -2.71 -10.01
CA THR A 138 5.50 -3.50 -9.42
C THR A 138 5.56 -3.68 -7.90
N ALA A 139 6.68 -3.32 -7.27
CA ALA A 139 6.95 -3.47 -5.85
C ALA A 139 7.21 -2.14 -5.14
N ILE A 140 7.11 -1.01 -5.85
CA ILE A 140 7.23 0.32 -5.23
C ILE A 140 6.16 0.49 -4.14
N ALA A 141 6.52 1.23 -3.09
CA ALA A 141 5.68 1.52 -1.93
C ALA A 141 5.25 0.27 -1.14
N GLN A 142 5.95 -0.86 -1.28
CA GLN A 142 5.70 -2.09 -0.54
C GLN A 142 6.82 -2.41 0.44
N PHE A 143 6.51 -3.17 1.49
CA PHE A 143 7.52 -3.71 2.39
C PHE A 143 8.24 -4.89 1.73
N ALA A 144 9.54 -4.71 1.51
CA ALA A 144 10.41 -5.67 0.85
C ALA A 144 11.00 -6.71 1.80
N GLY A 145 10.78 -6.62 3.11
CA GLY A 145 11.37 -7.53 4.07
C GLY A 145 11.52 -6.93 5.44
N TYR A 146 11.89 -7.78 6.39
CA TYR A 146 12.29 -7.37 7.72
C TYR A 146 13.32 -8.34 8.29
N SER A 147 14.13 -7.84 9.20
CA SER A 147 15.08 -8.60 10.00
C SER A 147 14.82 -8.32 11.48
N VAL A 148 14.63 -9.39 12.24
CA VAL A 148 14.35 -9.36 13.69
C VAL A 148 15.30 -10.31 14.41
N PRO A 149 15.58 -10.09 15.71
CA PRO A 149 16.22 -11.09 16.54
C PRO A 149 15.47 -12.43 16.50
N GLN A 150 16.20 -13.54 16.55
CA GLN A 150 15.59 -14.87 16.42
C GLN A 150 14.51 -15.16 17.48
N ASN A 151 14.70 -14.67 18.70
CA ASN A 151 13.73 -14.79 19.80
C ASN A 151 12.47 -13.90 19.64
N GLU A 152 12.43 -13.09 18.59
CA GLU A 152 11.34 -12.18 18.25
C GLU A 152 10.67 -12.56 16.91
N ALA A 153 11.07 -13.70 16.32
CA ALA A 153 10.45 -14.23 15.10
C ALA A 153 8.92 -14.38 15.27
N GLY A 154 8.17 -14.00 14.24
CA GLY A 154 6.70 -14.04 14.24
C GLY A 154 6.02 -12.84 14.91
N LYS A 155 6.76 -11.93 15.55
CA LYS A 155 6.19 -10.69 16.13
C LYS A 155 6.01 -9.56 15.12
N ILE A 156 6.48 -9.74 13.90
CA ILE A 156 6.28 -8.82 12.78
C ILE A 156 5.73 -9.61 11.62
N ARG A 157 4.74 -9.03 10.96
CA ARG A 157 4.17 -9.58 9.74
C ARG A 157 3.90 -8.45 8.76
N VAL A 158 4.25 -8.68 7.49
CA VAL A 158 3.84 -7.79 6.40
C VAL A 158 2.37 -8.09 6.09
N LEU A 159 1.57 -7.03 6.01
CA LEU A 159 0.14 -7.13 5.70
C LEU A 159 -0.06 -7.08 4.19
N GLU A 160 -0.99 -7.90 3.70
CA GLU A 160 -1.41 -7.82 2.30
C GLU A 160 -2.20 -6.52 2.05
N PRO A 161 -2.25 -6.02 0.79
CA PRO A 161 -3.09 -4.89 0.44
C PRO A 161 -4.56 -5.14 0.86
N GLY A 162 -5.20 -4.16 1.52
CA GLY A 162 -6.58 -4.31 1.99
C GLY A 162 -6.75 -5.01 3.33
N GLU A 163 -5.82 -5.87 3.73
CA GLU A 163 -5.90 -6.62 4.98
C GLU A 163 -5.92 -5.66 6.17
N LYS A 164 -6.72 -5.86 7.23
CA LYS A 164 -6.71 -5.04 8.48
C LYS A 164 -6.69 -3.52 8.26
N CYS A 165 -7.43 -3.03 7.27
CA CYS A 165 -7.62 -1.60 7.07
C CYS A 165 -8.81 -1.10 7.89
N SER A 166 -8.72 0.16 8.33
CA SER A 166 -9.76 0.76 9.16
C SER A 166 -10.95 1.22 8.32
N GLY A 167 -12.17 0.92 8.78
CA GLY A 167 -13.39 1.51 8.24
C GLY A 167 -13.73 1.01 6.84
N THR A 168 -13.92 1.96 5.92
CA THR A 168 -14.32 1.70 4.52
C THR A 168 -13.14 1.64 3.55
N LEU A 169 -11.90 1.71 4.05
CA LEU A 169 -10.70 1.64 3.21
C LEU A 169 -10.52 0.23 2.65
N THR A 170 -10.06 0.18 1.41
CA THR A 170 -9.90 -1.03 0.59
C THR A 170 -8.47 -1.14 0.06
N ALA A 171 -8.16 -2.27 -0.57
CA ALA A 171 -6.89 -2.48 -1.28
C ALA A 171 -6.67 -1.55 -2.48
N ALA A 172 -7.54 -0.57 -2.75
CA ALA A 172 -7.31 0.49 -3.76
C ALA A 172 -6.91 1.83 -3.12
N ASP A 173 -7.09 1.99 -1.80
CA ASP A 173 -6.80 3.24 -1.12
C ASP A 173 -5.30 3.38 -0.79
N PRO A 174 -4.68 4.57 -1.01
CA PRO A 174 -3.25 4.76 -0.78
C PRO A 174 -2.77 4.39 0.63
N GLY A 175 -3.58 4.66 1.65
CA GLY A 175 -3.27 4.34 3.05
C GLY A 175 -3.50 2.87 3.45
N CYS A 176 -3.85 2.00 2.50
CA CYS A 176 -4.23 0.62 2.74
C CYS A 176 -3.50 -0.39 1.81
N GLN A 177 -2.60 0.10 0.95
CA GLN A 177 -1.77 -0.73 0.07
C GLN A 177 -0.71 -1.53 0.83
N SER A 178 -0.10 -0.92 1.84
CA SER A 178 1.08 -1.45 2.52
C SER A 178 0.98 -1.26 4.01
N GLY A 179 1.25 -2.33 4.76
CA GLY A 179 1.24 -2.26 6.21
C GLY A 179 2.08 -3.33 6.89
N LEU A 180 2.30 -3.11 8.18
CA LEU A 180 2.92 -4.05 9.10
C LEU A 180 1.98 -4.31 10.26
N GLU A 181 1.91 -5.55 10.71
CA GLU A 181 1.43 -5.89 12.03
C GLU A 181 2.63 -6.16 12.93
N ILE A 182 2.73 -5.43 14.03
CA ILE A 182 3.85 -5.48 14.97
C ILE A 182 3.31 -5.75 16.36
N ALA A 183 3.75 -6.84 16.99
CA ALA A 183 3.41 -7.13 18.37
C ALA A 183 3.94 -6.01 19.29
N ARG A 184 3.11 -5.55 20.23
CA ARG A 184 3.44 -4.46 21.17
C ARG A 184 4.60 -4.79 22.11
N ASN A 185 4.88 -6.08 22.29
CA ASN A 185 5.98 -6.60 23.11
C ASN A 185 7.22 -6.96 22.28
N LEU A 186 7.33 -6.47 21.04
CA LEU A 186 8.53 -6.57 20.23
C LEU A 186 9.71 -5.90 20.96
N LYS A 187 10.81 -6.63 21.05
CA LYS A 187 12.06 -6.17 21.66
C LYS A 187 13.22 -6.29 20.67
N GLY A 188 14.30 -5.57 20.94
CA GLY A 188 15.51 -5.62 20.14
C GLY A 188 15.40 -4.87 18.81
N ALA A 189 16.56 -4.59 18.22
CA ALA A 189 16.64 -3.80 17.00
C ALA A 189 16.03 -4.58 15.82
N THR A 190 15.03 -3.98 15.18
CA THR A 190 14.38 -4.50 13.99
C THR A 190 14.70 -3.61 12.81
N ILE A 191 15.02 -4.23 11.67
CA ILE A 191 15.16 -3.52 10.39
C ILE A 191 13.99 -3.91 9.51
N VAL A 192 13.34 -2.94 8.89
CA VAL A 192 12.31 -3.14 7.87
C VAL A 192 12.79 -2.49 6.57
N GLU A 193 12.62 -3.19 5.47
CA GLU A 193 12.97 -2.69 4.14
C GLU A 193 11.71 -2.19 3.43
N PHE A 194 11.73 -0.94 2.98
CA PHE A 194 10.62 -0.32 2.26
C PHE A 194 11.05 0.07 0.85
N GLY A 195 10.21 -0.27 -0.13
CA GLY A 195 10.50 -0.07 -1.54
C GLY A 195 10.22 1.34 -2.02
N ARG A 196 11.22 1.98 -2.62
CA ARG A 196 11.04 3.21 -3.38
C ARG A 196 11.26 2.99 -4.87
N ALA A 197 10.83 3.98 -5.65
CA ALA A 197 11.22 4.09 -7.05
C ALA A 197 12.75 4.09 -7.20
N THR A 198 13.21 3.31 -8.16
CA THR A 198 14.62 3.24 -8.56
C THR A 198 15.00 4.53 -9.29
N LYS A 199 16.10 5.18 -8.89
CA LYS A 199 16.60 6.38 -9.58
C LYS A 199 17.37 5.98 -10.84
N ASN A 200 17.53 6.92 -11.77
CA ASN A 200 18.34 6.69 -12.96
C ASN A 200 19.76 6.23 -12.58
N GLY A 201 20.18 5.09 -13.12
CA GLY A 201 21.49 4.49 -12.85
C GLY A 201 21.55 3.59 -11.61
N GLU A 202 20.48 3.47 -10.82
CA GLU A 202 20.40 2.49 -9.75
C GLU A 202 19.93 1.13 -10.29
N THR A 203 20.47 0.04 -9.75
CA THR A 203 19.95 -1.31 -9.98
C THR A 203 18.82 -1.57 -8.99
N TYR A 204 17.67 -2.03 -9.49
CA TYR A 204 16.56 -2.40 -8.63
C TYR A 204 16.80 -3.80 -8.02
N TYR A 205 16.31 -4.00 -6.81
CA TYR A 205 16.25 -5.32 -6.20
C TYR A 205 14.96 -6.01 -6.65
N HIS A 206 15.09 -7.17 -7.29
CA HIS A 206 13.95 -8.05 -7.58
C HIS A 206 13.77 -9.02 -6.41
N ARG A 207 12.59 -8.98 -5.78
CA ARG A 207 12.20 -9.99 -4.81
C ARG A 207 11.16 -10.91 -5.46
N PRO A 208 11.46 -12.20 -5.70
CA PRO A 208 10.42 -13.15 -6.06
C PRO A 208 9.41 -13.23 -4.91
N ARG A 209 8.12 -13.13 -5.24
CA ARG A 209 7.02 -13.36 -4.28
C ARG A 209 6.92 -14.83 -3.92
#